data_AF-A1RT21-F1
#
_entry.id   AF-A1RT21-F1
#
_cell.length_a   1.000
_cell.length_b   1.000
_cell.length_c   1.000
_cell.angle_alpha   90.00
_cell.angle_beta   90.00
_cell.angle_gamma   90.00
#
_symmetry.space_group_name_H-M   'P 1'
#
loop_
_entity.id
_entity.type
_entity.pdbx_description
1 polymer ?
#
loop_
_entity_poly.entity_id
_entity_poly.type
_entity_poly.pdbx_seq_one_letter_code
_entity_poly.pdbx_strand_id
1 'polypeptide(L)'
;MATFNTPCVVALGISSGKAIYLEVESGKRVEEYVGVSIDSVEPGVHGEFLSGHMAFASFSTTIVKAVAIGKPAYVLDLSGFKPLPQKVVTLNSIKSREFGKWESVWNKPIYLSTSGLTVAIGASRAGSLLHINAVPSDVELAKKVLATAGVLQRAGELSMSCTCRLGLMPYEIFVTKGNRYIVAKFYLNATSDRSKKVFFIAGEGGNVIRRREAEVAEAEIVAYEFIRSL
;
A
#
# COMPACT_ATOMS: atom_id res chain seq x y z
N MET A 1 10.10 6.50 -5.73
CA MET A 1 9.35 7.08 -4.62
C MET A 1 9.31 8.59 -4.76
N ALA A 2 8.13 9.19 -4.69
CA ALA A 2 7.93 10.65 -4.67
C ALA A 2 7.78 11.17 -3.22
N THR A 3 8.28 12.39 -2.96
CA THR A 3 8.25 13.02 -1.63
C THR A 3 7.78 14.46 -1.70
N PHE A 4 6.89 14.82 -0.75
CA PHE A 4 6.18 16.11 -0.70
C PHE A 4 6.17 16.67 0.71
N ASN A 5 6.16 18.00 0.84
CA ASN A 5 6.06 18.67 2.13
C ASN A 5 4.59 18.68 2.58
N THR A 6 4.34 18.41 3.85
CA THR A 6 2.98 18.44 4.41
C THR A 6 2.70 19.80 5.09
N PRO A 7 1.45 20.30 5.07
CA PRO A 7 0.26 19.69 4.47
C PRO A 7 0.25 19.79 2.93
N CYS A 8 -0.25 18.75 2.27
CA CYS A 8 -0.39 18.74 0.81
C CYS A 8 -1.49 17.80 0.33
N VAL A 9 -1.96 18.05 -0.91
CA VAL A 9 -2.76 17.14 -1.70
C VAL A 9 -1.99 16.76 -2.96
N VAL A 10 -1.94 15.45 -3.24
CA VAL A 10 -1.23 14.91 -4.40
C VAL A 10 -2.19 14.07 -5.22
N ALA A 11 -2.42 14.46 -6.47
CA ALA A 11 -3.08 13.60 -7.46
C ALA A 11 -2.08 12.60 -8.05
N LEU A 12 -2.55 11.39 -8.32
CA LEU A 12 -1.75 10.31 -8.85
C LEU A 12 -2.46 9.64 -10.03
N GLY A 13 -1.68 9.25 -11.04
CA GLY A 13 -2.13 8.38 -12.11
C GLY A 13 -0.97 7.69 -12.80
N ILE A 14 -1.27 6.64 -13.57
CA ILE A 14 -0.33 5.96 -14.45
C ILE A 14 -0.54 6.44 -15.89
N SER A 15 0.54 6.81 -16.57
CA SER A 15 0.56 7.16 -18.01
C SER A 15 1.87 6.66 -18.62
N SER A 16 1.79 5.99 -19.77
CA SER A 16 2.96 5.45 -20.50
C SER A 16 3.94 4.65 -19.62
N GLY A 17 3.42 3.81 -18.71
CA GLY A 17 4.23 2.98 -17.80
C GLY A 17 4.92 3.73 -16.66
N LYS A 18 4.57 5.00 -16.44
CA LYS A 18 5.06 5.84 -15.35
C LYS A 18 3.95 6.19 -14.37
N ALA A 19 4.26 6.19 -13.08
CA ALA A 19 3.47 6.87 -12.08
C ALA A 19 3.78 8.37 -12.13
N ILE A 20 2.73 9.17 -12.27
CA ILE A 20 2.78 10.62 -12.27
C ILE A 20 2.13 11.11 -11.00
N TYR A 21 2.80 12.03 -10.32
CA TYR A 21 2.34 12.66 -9.11
C TYR A 21 2.27 14.17 -9.33
N LEU A 22 1.14 14.80 -8.98
CA LEU A 22 0.94 16.24 -9.05
C LEU A 22 0.56 16.76 -7.68
N GLU A 23 1.46 17.50 -7.03
CA GLU A 23 1.14 18.27 -5.81
C GLU A 23 0.31 19.49 -6.21
N VAL A 24 -0.93 19.53 -5.72
CA VAL A 24 -1.95 20.46 -6.21
C VAL A 24 -1.64 21.90 -5.81
N GLU A 25 -1.13 22.12 -4.61
CA GLU A 25 -0.88 23.46 -4.06
C GLU A 25 0.30 24.16 -4.73
N SER A 26 1.36 23.42 -5.09
CA SER A 26 2.59 23.98 -5.68
C SER A 26 2.67 23.80 -7.20
N GLY A 27 1.85 22.91 -7.78
CA GLY A 27 1.99 22.46 -9.16
C GLY A 27 3.19 21.54 -9.40
N LYS A 28 3.92 21.12 -8.35
CA LYS A 28 5.08 20.24 -8.48
C LYS A 28 4.65 18.90 -9.08
N ARG A 29 5.25 18.56 -10.22
CA ARG A 29 5.07 17.28 -10.90
C ARG A 29 6.29 16.39 -10.70
N VAL A 30 6.06 15.12 -10.38
CA VAL A 30 7.09 14.08 -10.27
C VAL A 30 6.65 12.88 -11.12
N GLU A 31 7.60 12.26 -11.81
CA GLU A 31 7.35 11.05 -12.59
C GLU A 31 8.29 9.92 -12.15
N GLU A 32 7.78 8.70 -12.06
CA GLU A 32 8.53 7.51 -11.69
C GLU A 32 8.20 6.36 -12.64
N TYR A 33 9.22 5.69 -13.15
CA TYR A 33 9.02 4.51 -14.00
C TYR A 33 8.54 3.33 -13.16
N VAL A 34 7.40 2.75 -13.53
CA VAL A 34 6.79 1.57 -12.86
C VAL A 34 6.85 0.34 -13.78
N GLY A 35 6.88 0.55 -15.10
CA GLY A 35 7.04 -0.52 -16.09
C GLY A 35 5.78 -1.36 -16.33
N VAL A 36 4.63 -0.96 -15.79
CA VAL A 36 3.32 -1.59 -16.03
C VAL A 36 2.37 -0.55 -16.61
N SER A 37 1.74 -0.90 -17.73
CA SER A 37 0.65 -0.11 -18.31
C SER A 37 -0.68 -0.65 -17.79
N ILE A 38 -1.48 0.22 -17.19
CA ILE A 38 -2.84 -0.09 -16.75
C ILE A 38 -3.81 0.98 -17.28
N ASP A 39 -5.09 0.65 -17.35
CA ASP A 39 -6.14 1.65 -17.56
C ASP A 39 -6.17 2.62 -16.35
N SER A 40 -5.75 3.85 -16.59
CA SER A 40 -5.57 4.87 -15.57
C SER A 40 -5.82 6.26 -16.17
N VAL A 41 -5.97 7.25 -15.31
CA VAL A 41 -6.18 8.65 -15.69
C VAL A 41 -4.97 9.45 -15.24
N GLU A 42 -4.40 10.22 -16.15
CA GLU A 42 -3.28 11.12 -15.85
C GLU A 42 -3.72 12.24 -14.89
N PRO A 43 -2.92 12.60 -13.87
CA PRO A 43 -3.30 13.63 -12.93
C PRO A 43 -3.16 15.03 -13.54
N GLY A 44 -4.14 15.88 -13.27
CA GLY A 44 -4.22 17.24 -13.78
C GLY A 44 -5.24 18.09 -13.03
N VAL A 45 -5.30 19.37 -13.37
CA VAL A 45 -6.31 20.31 -12.87
C VAL A 45 -7.04 20.88 -14.08
N HIS A 46 -8.35 20.69 -14.13
CA HIS A 46 -9.21 21.18 -15.21
C HIS A 46 -10.27 22.11 -14.64
N GLY A 47 -10.03 23.41 -14.72
CA GLY A 47 -10.84 24.41 -14.02
C GLY A 47 -10.77 24.21 -12.51
N GLU A 48 -11.92 23.95 -11.88
CA GLU A 48 -12.04 23.72 -10.44
C GLU A 48 -11.85 22.24 -10.04
N PHE A 49 -11.67 21.33 -10.99
CA PHE A 49 -11.69 19.90 -10.74
C PHE A 49 -10.30 19.27 -10.85
N LEU A 50 -10.00 18.39 -9.90
CA LEU A 50 -8.82 17.53 -9.94
C LEU A 50 -9.12 16.29 -10.80
N SER A 51 -8.22 15.96 -11.72
CA SER A 51 -8.20 14.69 -12.45
C SER A 51 -7.06 13.80 -11.98
N GLY A 52 -7.16 12.52 -12.27
CA GLY A 52 -6.21 11.48 -11.87
C GLY A 52 -6.92 10.17 -11.57
N HIS A 53 -6.15 9.12 -11.34
CA HIS A 53 -6.68 7.85 -10.85
C HIS A 53 -7.18 8.01 -9.42
N MET A 54 -6.37 8.67 -8.58
CA MET A 54 -6.65 8.87 -7.16
C MET A 54 -5.99 10.15 -6.63
N ALA A 55 -6.38 10.57 -5.44
CA ALA A 55 -5.70 11.63 -4.71
C ALA A 55 -5.37 11.21 -3.29
N PHE A 56 -4.26 11.77 -2.78
CA PHE A 56 -3.79 11.65 -1.40
C PHE A 56 -3.85 13.01 -0.73
N ALA A 57 -4.24 13.04 0.53
CA ALA A 57 -4.16 14.22 1.38
C ALA A 57 -3.38 13.87 2.65
N SER A 58 -2.42 14.71 3.01
CA SER A 58 -1.65 14.58 4.26
C SER A 58 -1.66 15.91 4.97
N PHE A 59 -2.19 15.96 6.19
CA PHE A 59 -2.44 17.22 6.90
C PHE A 59 -2.08 17.20 8.39
N SER A 60 -1.63 16.06 8.94
CA SER A 60 -1.07 15.97 10.29
C SER A 60 -0.06 14.81 10.38
N THR A 61 0.63 14.69 11.53
CA THR A 61 1.74 13.76 11.78
C THR A 61 1.45 12.29 11.45
N THR A 62 0.20 11.84 11.55
CA THR A 62 -0.20 10.44 11.33
C THR A 62 -1.34 10.26 10.32
N ILE A 63 -1.87 11.35 9.77
CA ILE A 63 -3.06 11.28 8.91
C ILE A 63 -2.67 11.38 7.44
N VAL A 64 -2.71 10.23 6.76
CA VAL A 64 -2.70 10.13 5.31
C VAL A 64 -4.04 9.55 4.87
N LYS A 65 -4.73 10.28 4.00
CA LYS A 65 -6.01 9.87 3.45
C LYS A 65 -5.96 9.76 1.93
N ALA A 66 -6.79 8.90 1.36
CA ALA A 66 -6.92 8.78 -0.09
C ALA A 66 -8.37 8.58 -0.55
N VAL A 67 -8.59 8.89 -1.82
CA VAL A 67 -9.87 8.77 -2.51
C VAL A 67 -9.63 8.41 -3.98
N ALA A 68 -10.51 7.61 -4.57
CA ALA A 68 -10.52 7.35 -6.00
C ALA A 68 -11.21 8.50 -6.75
N ILE A 69 -10.72 8.87 -7.93
CA ILE A 69 -11.27 9.97 -8.74
C ILE A 69 -11.78 9.42 -10.07
N GLY A 70 -10.91 9.28 -11.06
CA GLY A 70 -11.26 8.90 -12.43
C GLY A 70 -11.45 7.40 -12.64
N LYS A 71 -10.87 6.57 -11.77
CA LYS A 71 -10.92 5.11 -11.85
C LYS A 71 -10.99 4.48 -10.45
N PRO A 72 -11.55 3.27 -10.30
CA PRO A 72 -11.58 2.55 -9.03
C PRO A 72 -10.18 2.17 -8.54
N ALA A 73 -9.94 2.30 -7.24
CA ALA A 73 -8.73 1.83 -6.57
C ALA A 73 -9.12 1.14 -5.24
N TYR A 74 -8.27 0.24 -4.74
CA TYR A 74 -8.65 -0.71 -3.70
C TYR A 74 -7.59 -0.77 -2.60
N VAL A 75 -7.95 -0.45 -1.37
CA VAL A 75 -7.10 -0.69 -0.20
C VAL A 75 -7.06 -2.19 0.04
N LEU A 76 -5.87 -2.75 0.18
CA LEU A 76 -5.70 -4.12 0.63
C LEU A 76 -5.65 -4.14 2.16
N ASP A 77 -6.68 -4.67 2.79
CA ASP A 77 -6.78 -4.86 4.24
C ASP A 77 -7.07 -6.33 4.60
N LEU A 78 -7.35 -6.62 5.88
CA LEU A 78 -7.62 -7.98 6.36
C LEU A 78 -8.84 -8.63 5.70
N SER A 79 -9.81 -7.84 5.24
CA SER A 79 -11.01 -8.31 4.54
C SER A 79 -10.79 -8.51 3.04
N GLY A 80 -9.62 -8.11 2.53
CA GLY A 80 -9.23 -8.20 1.13
C GLY A 80 -9.19 -6.85 0.45
N PHE A 81 -9.60 -6.80 -0.82
CA PHE A 81 -9.64 -5.58 -1.62
C PHE A 81 -10.87 -4.75 -1.29
N LYS A 82 -10.72 -3.77 -0.40
CA LYS A 82 -11.76 -2.81 -0.07
C LYS A 82 -11.72 -1.64 -1.06
N PRO A 83 -12.81 -1.34 -1.81
CA PRO A 83 -12.82 -0.21 -2.72
C PRO A 83 -12.64 1.11 -1.96
N LEU A 84 -11.80 2.00 -2.49
CA LEU A 84 -11.72 3.37 -2.04
C LEU A 84 -13.02 4.10 -2.38
N PRO A 85 -13.47 5.05 -1.54
CA PRO A 85 -14.56 5.94 -1.91
C PRO A 85 -14.21 6.64 -3.22
N GLN A 86 -15.16 6.66 -4.17
CA GLN A 86 -15.01 7.44 -5.40
C GLN A 86 -15.64 8.80 -5.20
N LYS A 87 -14.88 9.88 -5.46
CA LYS A 87 -15.34 11.25 -5.22
C LYS A 87 -14.78 12.21 -6.26
N VAL A 88 -15.61 13.15 -6.69
CA VAL A 88 -15.15 14.33 -7.41
C VAL A 88 -14.44 15.25 -6.43
N VAL A 89 -13.17 15.57 -6.70
CA VAL A 89 -12.34 16.44 -5.86
C VAL A 89 -12.22 17.79 -6.54
N THR A 90 -12.54 18.86 -5.80
CA THR A 90 -12.45 20.24 -6.27
C THR A 90 -11.35 21.00 -5.54
N LEU A 91 -10.78 22.03 -6.18
CA LEU A 91 -9.82 22.91 -5.54
C LEU A 91 -10.40 23.58 -4.28
N ASN A 92 -11.69 23.94 -4.31
CA ASN A 92 -12.37 24.45 -3.12
C ASN A 92 -12.42 23.42 -1.97
N SER A 93 -12.75 22.15 -2.24
CA SER A 93 -12.77 21.12 -1.19
C SER A 93 -11.38 20.83 -0.60
N ILE A 94 -10.32 21.00 -1.40
CA ILE A 94 -8.92 20.92 -0.93
C ILE A 94 -8.59 22.11 -0.02
N LYS A 95 -8.88 23.34 -0.45
CA LYS A 95 -8.66 24.57 0.34
C LYS A 95 -9.41 24.53 1.68
N SER A 96 -10.65 24.06 1.66
CA SER A 96 -11.51 23.88 2.84
C SER A 96 -11.19 22.62 3.66
N ARG A 97 -10.20 21.81 3.23
CA ARG A 97 -9.73 20.59 3.92
C ARG A 97 -10.83 19.55 4.18
N GLU A 98 -11.74 19.36 3.22
CA GLU A 98 -12.90 18.47 3.35
C GLU A 98 -12.57 16.98 3.12
N PHE A 99 -11.64 16.45 3.92
CA PHE A 99 -11.12 15.09 3.80
C PHE A 99 -11.80 14.09 4.75
N GLY A 100 -12.89 14.49 5.42
CA GLY A 100 -13.59 13.65 6.41
C GLY A 100 -13.97 12.27 5.86
N LYS A 101 -14.52 12.24 4.65
CA LYS A 101 -15.01 11.03 3.96
C LYS A 101 -13.93 10.26 3.16
N TRP A 102 -12.67 10.69 3.21
CA TRP A 102 -11.57 9.98 2.55
C TRP A 102 -11.08 8.84 3.45
N GLU A 103 -10.64 7.75 2.84
CA GLU A 103 -10.19 6.55 3.56
C GLU A 103 -8.80 6.77 4.18
N SER A 104 -8.54 6.22 5.36
CA SER A 104 -7.21 6.29 5.98
C SER A 104 -6.32 5.20 5.41
N VAL A 105 -5.22 5.62 4.77
CA VAL A 105 -4.34 4.73 3.99
C VAL A 105 -2.89 4.76 4.43
N TRP A 106 -2.61 5.31 5.61
CA TRP A 106 -1.25 5.30 6.15
C TRP A 106 -0.78 3.86 6.33
N ASN A 107 0.35 3.51 5.69
CA ASN A 107 0.94 2.16 5.71
C ASN A 107 -0.01 1.05 5.21
N LYS A 108 -1.00 1.39 4.38
CA LYS A 108 -1.87 0.42 3.71
C LYS A 108 -1.56 0.42 2.21
N PRO A 109 -1.30 -0.74 1.59
CA PRO A 109 -1.11 -0.80 0.15
C PRO A 109 -2.46 -0.61 -0.57
N ILE A 110 -2.42 0.11 -1.68
CA ILE A 110 -3.58 0.40 -2.52
C ILE A 110 -3.29 -0.15 -3.91
N TYR A 111 -4.18 -0.97 -4.45
CA TYR A 111 -4.10 -1.53 -5.77
C TYR A 111 -4.96 -0.74 -6.74
N LEU A 112 -4.44 -0.45 -7.94
CA LEU A 112 -5.16 0.28 -8.98
C LEU A 112 -6.07 -0.64 -9.84
N SER A 113 -6.06 -1.95 -9.57
CA SER A 113 -6.92 -2.95 -10.20
C SER A 113 -7.06 -4.18 -9.28
N THR A 114 -8.13 -4.95 -9.44
CA THR A 114 -8.35 -6.24 -8.77
C THR A 114 -8.11 -7.44 -9.69
N SER A 115 -7.49 -7.24 -10.86
CA SER A 115 -7.13 -8.32 -11.78
C SER A 115 -5.76 -8.13 -12.42
N GLY A 116 -4.99 -9.23 -12.48
CA GLY A 116 -3.73 -9.33 -13.22
C GLY A 116 -2.60 -8.47 -12.68
N LEU A 117 -1.65 -8.15 -13.57
CA LEU A 117 -0.58 -7.19 -13.30
C LEU A 117 -1.16 -5.80 -13.11
N THR A 118 -0.68 -5.10 -12.09
CA THR A 118 -1.18 -3.78 -11.71
C THR A 118 -0.07 -2.97 -11.01
N VAL A 119 -0.46 -1.87 -10.37
CA VAL A 119 0.43 -1.04 -9.58
C VAL A 119 -0.09 -1.02 -8.14
N ALA A 120 0.79 -1.35 -7.20
CA ALA A 120 0.56 -1.13 -5.79
C ALA A 120 1.13 0.24 -5.41
N ILE A 121 0.31 1.06 -4.74
CA ILE A 121 0.65 2.37 -4.23
C ILE A 121 0.71 2.28 -2.70
N GLY A 122 1.80 2.75 -2.12
CA GLY A 122 1.95 2.88 -0.69
C GLY A 122 2.14 4.34 -0.30
N ALA A 123 1.49 4.77 0.78
CA ALA A 123 1.69 6.09 1.34
C ALA A 123 2.14 6.01 2.80
N SER A 124 3.20 6.76 3.13
CA SER A 124 3.75 6.82 4.48
C SER A 124 4.26 8.22 4.80
N ARG A 125 4.50 8.47 6.09
CA ARG A 125 5.08 9.72 6.57
C ARG A 125 6.40 9.48 7.29
N ALA A 126 7.29 10.47 7.18
CA ALA A 126 8.45 10.62 8.06
C ALA A 126 8.68 12.11 8.33
N GLY A 127 8.60 12.53 9.59
CA GLY A 127 8.67 13.95 9.93
C GLY A 127 7.58 14.72 9.19
N SER A 128 7.91 15.87 8.58
CA SER A 128 7.02 16.73 7.79
C SER A 128 6.76 16.25 6.36
N LEU A 129 7.27 15.07 5.97
CA LEU A 129 7.25 14.60 4.60
C LEU A 129 6.18 13.52 4.38
N LEU A 130 5.44 13.64 3.28
CA LEU A 130 4.63 12.59 2.70
C LEU A 130 5.47 11.85 1.65
N HIS A 131 5.58 10.54 1.80
CA HIS A 131 6.19 9.65 0.83
C HIS A 131 5.10 8.83 0.15
N ILE A 132 5.07 8.88 -1.17
CA ILE A 132 4.21 8.02 -1.99
C ILE A 132 5.13 7.17 -2.88
N ASN A 133 4.92 5.86 -2.83
CA ASN A 133 5.68 4.92 -3.62
C ASN A 133 4.72 4.13 -4.51
N ALA A 134 5.10 3.94 -5.77
CA ALA A 134 4.37 3.13 -6.73
C ALA A 134 5.28 2.02 -7.23
N VAL A 135 4.82 0.77 -7.13
CA VAL A 135 5.59 -0.39 -7.61
C VAL A 135 4.73 -1.25 -8.51
N PRO A 136 5.31 -1.89 -9.53
CA PRO A 136 4.61 -2.92 -10.29
C PRO A 136 4.26 -4.06 -9.33
N SER A 137 3.03 -4.55 -9.40
CA SER A 137 2.53 -5.59 -8.51
C SER A 137 1.60 -6.55 -9.25
N ASP A 138 1.22 -7.62 -8.57
CA ASP A 138 0.31 -8.64 -9.06
C ASP A 138 -0.77 -8.91 -8.00
N VAL A 139 -2.01 -9.02 -8.45
CA VAL A 139 -3.15 -9.38 -7.61
C VAL A 139 -3.02 -10.80 -7.06
N GLU A 140 -2.37 -11.73 -7.77
CA GLU A 140 -2.12 -13.08 -7.25
C GLU A 140 -1.18 -13.08 -6.04
N LEU A 141 -0.19 -12.17 -6.01
CA LEU A 141 0.65 -11.97 -4.84
C LEU A 141 -0.18 -11.47 -3.65
N ALA A 142 -1.06 -10.49 -3.85
CA ALA A 142 -1.96 -10.01 -2.80
C ALA A 142 -2.89 -11.10 -2.27
N LYS A 143 -3.44 -11.94 -3.14
CA LYS A 143 -4.24 -13.11 -2.74
C LYS A 143 -3.41 -14.09 -1.89
N LYS A 144 -2.15 -14.32 -2.25
CA LYS A 144 -1.24 -15.15 -1.43
C LYS A 144 -0.93 -14.56 -0.07
N VAL A 145 -0.78 -13.24 0.02
CA VAL A 145 -0.68 -12.55 1.32
C VAL A 145 -1.94 -12.81 2.16
N LEU A 146 -3.13 -12.61 1.60
CA LEU A 146 -4.40 -12.79 2.31
C LEU A 146 -4.61 -14.25 2.75
N ALA A 147 -4.29 -15.22 1.89
CA ALA A 147 -4.37 -16.64 2.22
C ALA A 147 -3.42 -16.99 3.38
N THR A 148 -2.19 -16.48 3.33
CA THR A 148 -1.21 -16.65 4.42
C THR A 148 -1.69 -16.00 5.72
N ALA A 149 -2.31 -14.82 5.64
CA ALA A 149 -2.91 -14.15 6.78
C ALA A 149 -4.03 -14.99 7.40
N GLY A 150 -4.93 -15.55 6.58
CA GLY A 150 -5.99 -16.46 7.05
C GLY A 150 -5.45 -17.71 7.74
N VAL A 151 -4.31 -18.24 7.29
CA VAL A 151 -3.61 -19.33 7.99
C VAL A 151 -3.11 -18.86 9.36
N LEU A 152 -2.33 -17.77 9.38
CA LEU A 152 -1.67 -17.24 10.58
C LEU A 152 -2.65 -16.70 11.62
N GLN A 153 -3.84 -16.25 11.22
CA GLN A 153 -4.88 -15.77 12.15
C GLN A 153 -5.25 -16.80 13.21
N ARG A 154 -5.08 -18.10 12.93
CA ARG A 154 -5.32 -19.18 13.89
C ARG A 154 -4.34 -19.18 15.07
N ALA A 155 -3.21 -18.49 14.96
CA ALA A 155 -2.22 -18.38 16.03
C ALA A 155 -2.50 -17.26 17.04
N GLY A 156 -3.38 -16.29 16.75
CA GLY A 156 -3.66 -15.20 17.67
C GLY A 156 -4.16 -13.91 16.99
N GLU A 157 -3.91 -12.77 17.64
CA GLU A 157 -4.32 -11.47 17.12
C GLU A 157 -3.46 -11.07 15.93
N LEU A 158 -4.10 -10.80 14.80
CA LEU A 158 -3.45 -10.52 13.52
C LEU A 158 -3.57 -9.04 13.16
N SER A 159 -2.47 -8.48 12.67
CA SER A 159 -2.41 -7.15 12.05
C SER A 159 -1.59 -7.22 10.76
N MET A 160 -1.87 -6.29 9.84
CA MET A 160 -1.13 -6.17 8.58
C MET A 160 -0.70 -4.72 8.38
N SER A 161 0.55 -4.52 7.96
CA SER A 161 1.13 -3.19 7.78
C SER A 161 2.15 -3.19 6.65
N CYS A 162 2.12 -2.14 5.84
CA CYS A 162 3.05 -1.97 4.73
C CYS A 162 4.10 -0.92 5.08
N THR A 163 5.38 -1.27 4.91
CA THR A 163 6.47 -0.29 4.94
C THR A 163 6.56 0.41 3.58
N CYS A 164 5.59 1.28 3.30
CA CYS A 164 5.37 1.87 1.97
C CYS A 164 6.55 2.69 1.43
N ARG A 165 7.41 3.24 2.30
CA ARG A 165 8.57 4.04 1.92
C ARG A 165 9.71 3.26 1.25
N LEU A 166 9.70 1.93 1.31
CA LEU A 166 10.75 1.10 0.72
C LEU A 166 10.35 0.69 -0.69
N GLY A 167 11.30 0.72 -1.63
CA GLY A 167 11.06 0.36 -3.05
C GLY A 167 10.60 -1.08 -3.27
N LEU A 168 10.87 -1.99 -2.32
CA LEU A 168 10.35 -3.36 -2.34
C LEU A 168 8.90 -3.45 -1.81
N MET A 169 8.42 -2.38 -1.18
CA MET A 169 7.12 -2.27 -0.53
C MET A 169 6.79 -3.50 0.34
N PRO A 170 7.54 -3.74 1.44
CA PRO A 170 7.30 -4.88 2.30
C PRO A 170 5.92 -4.80 2.93
N TYR A 171 5.16 -5.89 2.85
CA TYR A 171 3.87 -6.05 3.51
C TYR A 171 3.98 -7.16 4.55
N GLU A 172 3.82 -6.77 5.80
CA GLU A 172 4.05 -7.61 6.97
C GLU A 172 2.71 -8.05 7.54
N ILE A 173 2.56 -9.37 7.70
CA ILE A 173 1.50 -10.00 8.49
C ILE A 173 2.12 -10.29 9.85
N PHE A 174 1.56 -9.69 10.89
CA PHE A 174 2.05 -9.81 12.25
C PHE A 174 0.98 -10.46 13.11
N VAL A 175 1.32 -11.58 13.75
CA VAL A 175 0.43 -12.30 14.66
C VAL A 175 1.04 -12.37 16.04
N THR A 176 0.23 -12.13 17.07
CA THR A 176 0.67 -12.18 18.47
C THR A 176 -0.22 -13.06 19.33
N LYS A 177 0.40 -13.72 20.30
CA LYS A 177 -0.28 -14.48 21.36
C LYS A 177 0.53 -14.40 22.65
N GLY A 178 0.05 -13.58 23.59
CA GLY A 178 0.80 -13.28 24.80
C GLY A 178 2.14 -12.61 24.45
N ASN A 179 3.24 -13.20 24.90
CA ASN A 179 4.60 -12.68 24.65
C ASN A 179 5.23 -13.21 23.34
N ARG A 180 4.54 -14.09 22.60
CA ARG A 180 5.05 -14.70 21.37
C ARG A 180 4.49 -14.01 20.14
N TYR A 181 5.26 -14.00 19.06
CA TYR A 181 4.85 -13.42 17.79
C TYR A 181 5.33 -14.23 16.58
N ILE A 182 4.59 -14.13 15.48
CA ILE A 182 5.01 -14.51 14.13
C ILE A 182 4.92 -13.29 13.23
N VAL A 183 5.95 -13.09 12.39
CA VAL A 183 5.93 -12.13 11.28
C VAL A 183 6.11 -12.90 9.98
N ALA A 184 5.22 -12.68 9.01
CA ALA A 184 5.43 -13.07 7.63
C ALA A 184 5.56 -11.80 6.77
N LYS A 185 6.66 -11.69 6.04
CA LYS A 185 7.00 -10.51 5.23
C LYS A 185 7.02 -10.86 3.76
N PHE A 186 6.11 -10.24 3.01
CA PHE A 186 6.04 -10.26 1.55
C PHE A 186 6.61 -8.95 0.99
N TYR A 187 6.97 -8.94 -0.28
CA TYR A 187 7.42 -7.73 -0.98
C TYR A 187 6.56 -7.51 -2.22
N LEU A 188 5.79 -6.42 -2.25
CA LEU A 188 4.75 -6.22 -3.26
C LEU A 188 5.28 -5.82 -4.64
N ASN A 189 6.57 -5.48 -4.74
CA ASN A 189 7.21 -5.12 -6.01
C ASN A 189 7.55 -6.36 -6.84
N ALA A 190 6.69 -6.69 -7.80
CA ALA A 190 6.75 -7.90 -8.62
C ALA A 190 7.97 -7.98 -9.56
N THR A 191 8.67 -6.87 -9.83
CA THR A 191 9.89 -6.90 -10.66
C THR A 191 11.13 -7.29 -9.88
N SER A 192 11.07 -7.31 -8.55
CA SER A 192 12.17 -7.73 -7.70
C SER A 192 12.11 -9.24 -7.44
N ASP A 193 13.24 -9.94 -7.55
CA ASP A 193 13.31 -11.36 -7.18
C ASP A 193 12.89 -11.65 -5.74
N ARG A 194 13.05 -10.67 -4.83
CA ARG A 194 12.55 -10.81 -3.44
C ARG A 194 11.03 -10.99 -3.35
N SER A 195 10.25 -10.57 -4.35
CA SER A 195 8.80 -10.76 -4.37
C SER A 195 8.38 -12.22 -4.60
N LYS A 196 9.31 -13.07 -5.08
CA LYS A 196 9.11 -14.52 -5.19
C LYS A 196 9.27 -15.22 -3.84
N LYS A 197 9.79 -14.52 -2.83
CA LYS A 197 10.08 -15.05 -1.50
C LYS A 197 9.20 -14.43 -0.42
N VAL A 198 9.01 -15.19 0.65
CA VAL A 198 8.40 -14.75 1.90
C VAL A 198 9.33 -15.05 3.06
N PHE A 199 9.45 -14.11 4.00
CA PHE A 199 10.28 -14.27 5.20
C PHE A 199 9.40 -14.45 6.42
N PHE A 200 9.58 -15.57 7.11
CA PHE A 200 8.92 -15.87 8.37
C PHE A 200 9.89 -15.68 9.54
N ILE A 201 9.41 -15.06 10.60
CA ILE A 201 10.12 -14.86 11.86
C ILE A 201 9.17 -15.26 12.99
N ALA A 202 9.63 -16.11 13.90
CA ALA A 202 8.95 -16.37 15.17
C ALA A 202 9.84 -15.85 16.30
N GLY A 203 9.22 -15.27 17.32
CA GLY A 203 9.94 -14.73 18.46
C GLY A 203 9.12 -14.66 19.73
N GLU A 204 9.81 -14.31 20.81
CA GLU A 204 9.24 -14.16 22.16
C GLU A 204 9.96 -13.01 22.89
N GLY A 205 9.20 -12.11 23.52
CA GLY A 205 9.79 -10.99 24.29
C GLY A 205 10.68 -10.06 23.47
N GLY A 206 10.39 -9.92 22.18
CA GLY A 206 11.21 -9.14 21.24
C GLY A 206 12.45 -9.85 20.68
N ASN A 207 12.72 -11.09 21.12
CA ASN A 207 13.83 -11.89 20.61
C ASN A 207 13.38 -12.78 19.45
N VAL A 208 14.23 -12.89 18.42
CA VAL A 208 14.00 -13.84 17.33
C VAL A 208 14.44 -15.23 17.76
N ILE A 209 13.50 -16.18 17.74
CA ILE A 209 13.74 -17.60 18.06
C ILE A 209 14.01 -18.38 16.78
N ARG A 210 13.24 -18.12 15.73
CA ARG A 210 13.33 -18.83 14.45
C ARG A 210 13.11 -17.87 13.30
N ARG A 211 13.83 -18.11 12.20
CA ARG A 211 13.59 -17.45 10.91
C ARG A 211 13.63 -18.47 9.78
N ARG A 212 12.82 -18.26 8.75
CA ARG A 212 12.83 -19.07 7.53
C ARG A 212 12.48 -18.19 6.34
N GLU A 213 13.21 -18.37 5.25
CA GLU A 213 12.82 -17.87 3.94
C GLU A 213 12.18 -19.03 3.16
N ALA A 214 11.13 -18.75 2.40
CA ALA A 214 10.46 -19.72 1.55
C ALA A 214 9.99 -19.07 0.25
N GLU A 215 9.66 -19.88 -0.75
CA GLU A 215 8.95 -19.40 -1.94
C GLU A 215 7.53 -18.96 -1.59
N VAL A 216 7.01 -17.95 -2.29
CA VAL A 216 5.62 -17.48 -2.11
C VAL A 216 4.61 -18.61 -2.37
N ALA A 217 4.91 -19.54 -3.27
CA ALA A 217 4.07 -20.70 -3.54
C ALA A 217 3.90 -21.64 -2.32
N GLU A 218 4.86 -21.63 -1.40
CA GLU A 218 4.88 -22.47 -0.19
C GLU A 218 4.39 -21.72 1.05
N ALA A 219 3.98 -20.46 0.92
CA ALA A 219 3.75 -19.56 2.05
C ALA A 219 2.70 -20.10 3.04
N GLU A 220 1.57 -20.64 2.57
CA GLU A 220 0.54 -21.19 3.47
C GLU A 220 1.03 -22.41 4.26
N ILE A 221 1.86 -23.27 3.63
CA ILE A 221 2.43 -24.47 4.26
C ILE A 221 3.41 -24.06 5.35
N VAL A 222 4.33 -23.15 5.03
CA VAL A 222 5.32 -22.66 6.00
C VAL A 222 4.65 -21.88 7.13
N ALA A 223 3.62 -21.10 6.84
CA ALA A 223 2.81 -20.45 7.86
C ALA A 223 2.19 -21.47 8.84
N TYR A 224 1.66 -22.58 8.34
CA TYR A 224 1.11 -23.64 9.18
C TYR A 224 2.19 -24.28 10.08
N GLU A 225 3.40 -24.52 9.57
CA GLU A 225 4.51 -24.99 10.39
C GLU A 225 4.90 -24.03 11.52
N PHE A 226 4.88 -22.71 11.25
CA PHE A 226 5.21 -21.69 12.24
C PHE A 226 4.17 -21.63 13.37
N ILE A 227 2.88 -21.81 13.04
CA ILE A 227 1.80 -21.89 14.03
C ILE A 227 2.00 -23.08 14.97
N ARG A 228 2.43 -24.24 14.45
CA ARG A 228 2.69 -25.43 15.28
C ARG A 228 3.86 -25.26 16.25
N SER A 229 4.73 -24.29 16.00
CA SER A 229 5.86 -23.96 16.87
C SER A 229 5.55 -22.86 17.91
N LEU A 230 4.34 -22.29 17.88
CA LEU A 230 3.87 -21.30 18.86
C LEU A 230 3.23 -21.92 20.10
#